data_AF-A0A1Y6ACZ8-F1
#
_entry.id   AF-A0A1Y6ACZ8-F1
#
_cell.length_a   1.000
_cell.length_b   1.000
_cell.length_c   1.000
_cell.angle_alpha   90.00
_cell.angle_beta   90.00
_cell.angle_gamma   90.00
#
_symmetry.space_group_name_H-M   'P 1'
#
loop_
_entity.id
_entity.type
_entity.pdbx_description
1 polymer ?
#
loop_
_entity_poly.entity_id
_entity_poly.type
_entity_poly.pdbx_seq_one_letter_code
_entity_poly.pdbx_strand_id
1 'polypeptide(L)'
;MIHRDIVDIMPMNQFFEKRIVFIGDAAHALTPNLGQGACQAIEDAIILAECIKNNAHYRQAFIEYEQKRRDRIEKISNTAWTVGKMAQIESKPLTIVRNEVMKRIPKWISERQAHELYNFHL
;
A
#
# COMPACT_ATOMS: atom_id res chain seq x y z
N MET A 1 -7.69 22.83 17.94
CA MET A 1 -7.21 22.66 16.56
C MET A 1 -6.57 21.28 16.50
N ILE A 2 -7.13 20.34 15.72
CA ILE A 2 -6.59 18.97 15.64
C ILE A 2 -5.48 18.99 14.60
N HIS A 3 -4.23 18.80 15.03
CA HIS A 3 -3.11 18.58 14.10
C HIS A 3 -3.22 17.14 13.56
N ARG A 4 -3.12 16.98 12.24
CA ARG A 4 -3.07 15.70 11.55
C ARG A 4 -1.86 15.72 10.63
N ASP A 5 -0.69 15.71 11.24
CA ASP A 5 0.56 15.61 10.50
C ASP A 5 0.57 14.28 9.74
N ILE A 6 0.91 14.34 8.46
CA ILE A 6 1.04 13.15 7.63
C ILE A 6 2.43 12.59 7.91
N VAL A 7 2.47 11.44 8.58
CA VAL A 7 3.69 10.69 8.87
C VAL A 7 3.57 9.34 8.19
N ASP A 8 4.45 9.05 7.24
CA ASP A 8 4.65 7.72 6.67
C ASP A 8 5.90 7.07 7.26
N ILE A 9 5.90 5.74 7.34
CA ILE A 9 7.08 4.96 7.73
C ILE A 9 7.46 4.04 6.57
N MET A 10 8.76 3.83 6.39
CA MET A 10 9.22 2.79 5.47
C MET A 10 8.63 1.45 5.93
N PRO A 11 8.05 0.62 5.04
CA PRO A 11 7.51 -0.68 5.42
C PRO A 11 8.57 -1.48 6.19
N MET A 12 8.16 -2.14 7.28
CA MET A 12 9.12 -2.84 8.11
C MET A 12 9.84 -3.95 7.32
N ASN A 13 11.14 -4.11 7.58
CA ASN A 13 11.92 -5.19 6.98
C ASN A 13 11.46 -6.57 7.45
N GLN A 14 10.73 -6.68 8.56
CA GLN A 14 10.22 -7.94 9.07
C GLN A 14 8.81 -7.74 9.65
N PHE A 15 7.85 -8.60 9.28
CA PHE A 15 6.45 -8.45 9.69
C PHE A 15 6.07 -9.23 10.95
N PHE A 16 7.00 -9.97 11.55
CA PHE A 16 6.74 -10.71 12.77
C PHE A 16 8.01 -10.89 13.60
N GLU A 17 7.85 -10.99 14.91
CA GLU A 17 8.92 -11.38 15.83
C GLU A 17 8.37 -12.38 16.86
N LYS A 18 9.04 -13.54 16.98
CA LYS A 18 8.59 -14.63 17.86
C LYS A 18 7.12 -14.97 17.57
N ARG A 19 6.21 -14.71 18.51
CA ARG A 19 4.77 -15.00 18.42
C ARG A 19 3.92 -13.74 18.18
N ILE A 20 4.54 -12.64 17.77
CA ILE A 20 3.90 -11.36 17.47
C ILE A 20 3.98 -11.15 15.96
N VAL A 21 2.86 -10.81 15.34
CA VAL A 21 2.76 -10.43 13.92
C VAL A 21 2.19 -9.02 13.83
N PHE A 22 2.77 -8.22 12.94
CA PHE A 22 2.37 -6.84 12.69
C PHE A 22 1.49 -6.77 11.44
N ILE A 23 0.42 -5.99 11.51
CA ILE A 23 -0.54 -5.77 10.43
C ILE A 23 -0.93 -4.29 10.37
N GLY A 24 -1.49 -3.86 9.25
CA GLY A 24 -1.93 -2.49 8.99
C GLY A 24 -0.78 -1.48 9.14
N ASP A 25 -1.11 -0.27 9.60
CA ASP A 25 -0.13 0.81 9.74
C ASP A 25 1.05 0.46 10.67
N ALA A 26 0.87 -0.49 11.60
CA ALA A 26 1.97 -0.97 12.44
C ALA A 26 3.04 -1.74 11.64
N ALA A 27 2.66 -2.37 10.53
CA ALA A 27 3.60 -3.03 9.62
C ALA A 27 4.01 -2.14 8.44
N HIS A 28 3.10 -1.27 7.98
CA HIS A 28 3.26 -0.53 6.73
C HIS A 28 2.46 0.77 6.68
N ALA A 29 2.71 1.76 7.55
CA ALA A 29 1.99 3.03 7.43
C ALA A 29 2.25 3.71 6.07
N LEU A 30 1.21 3.75 5.23
CA LEU A 30 1.26 4.27 3.87
C LEU A 30 0.89 5.76 3.83
N THR A 31 1.46 6.50 2.88
CA THR A 31 0.98 7.86 2.60
C THR A 31 -0.50 7.83 2.17
N PRO A 32 -1.33 8.82 2.58
CA PRO A 32 -2.76 8.81 2.34
C PRO A 32 -3.14 9.02 0.85
N ASN A 33 -2.16 9.24 -0.02
CA ASN A 33 -2.33 9.65 -1.42
C ASN A 33 -3.18 8.68 -2.28
N LEU A 34 -3.30 7.42 -1.87
CA LEU A 34 -4.13 6.41 -2.55
C LEU A 34 -5.36 5.96 -1.74
N GLY A 35 -5.50 6.39 -0.48
CA GLY A 35 -6.57 5.91 0.40
C GLY A 35 -6.56 4.41 0.70
N GLN A 36 -5.42 3.73 0.51
CA GLN A 36 -5.32 2.26 0.57
C GLN A 36 -4.98 1.69 1.95
N GLY A 37 -4.59 2.51 2.95
CA GLY A 37 -4.14 2.00 4.26
C GLY A 37 -5.14 1.05 4.92
N ALA A 38 -6.42 1.46 5.01
CA ALA A 38 -7.48 0.62 5.58
C ALA A 38 -7.74 -0.66 4.75
N CYS A 39 -7.72 -0.56 3.42
CA CYS A 39 -7.87 -1.71 2.54
C CYS A 39 -6.74 -2.72 2.75
N GLN A 40 -5.50 -2.25 2.88
CA GLN A 40 -4.34 -3.11 3.15
C GLN A 40 -4.40 -3.77 4.53
N ALA A 41 -4.89 -3.07 5.56
CA ALA A 41 -5.08 -3.67 6.88
C ALA A 41 -6.14 -4.79 6.88
N ILE A 42 -7.21 -4.65 6.10
CA ILE A 42 -8.22 -5.71 5.91
C ILE A 42 -7.60 -6.90 5.16
N GLU A 43 -6.84 -6.61 4.11
CA GLU A 43 -6.14 -7.62 3.31
C GLU A 43 -5.17 -8.44 4.16
N ASP A 44 -4.41 -7.78 5.04
CA ASP A 44 -3.52 -8.44 6.00
C ASP A 44 -4.27 -9.42 6.90
N ALA A 45 -5.40 -8.99 7.46
CA ALA A 45 -6.18 -9.80 8.39
C ALA A 45 -6.70 -11.09 7.72
N ILE A 46 -7.16 -10.99 6.47
CA ILE A 46 -7.66 -12.14 5.71
C ILE A 46 -6.52 -13.11 5.39
N ILE A 47 -5.41 -12.61 4.83
CA ILE A 47 -4.26 -13.44 4.45
C ILE A 47 -3.62 -14.09 5.68
N LEU A 48 -3.49 -13.35 6.77
CA LEU A 48 -2.96 -13.89 8.03
C LEU A 48 -3.85 -15.02 8.57
N ALA A 49 -5.17 -14.83 8.56
CA ALA A 49 -6.11 -15.86 9.01
C ALA A 49 -6.01 -17.13 8.16
N GLU A 50 -5.85 -16.99 6.85
CA GLU A 50 -5.66 -18.12 5.93
C GLU A 50 -4.33 -18.84 6.17
N CYS A 51 -3.22 -18.11 6.29
CA CYS A 51 -1.91 -18.70 6.57
C CYS A 51 -1.91 -19.43 7.92
N ILE A 52 -2.57 -18.89 8.95
CA ILE A 52 -2.72 -19.57 10.25
C ILE A 52 -3.56 -20.84 10.10
N LYS A 53 -4.64 -20.81 9.31
CA LYS A 53 -5.49 -21.98 9.08
C LYS A 53 -4.75 -23.10 8.33
N ASN A 54 -3.88 -22.74 7.39
CA ASN A 54 -3.22 -23.70 6.49
C ASN A 54 -1.92 -24.29 7.05
N ASN A 55 -1.40 -23.76 8.17
CA ASN A 55 -0.13 -24.20 8.76
C ASN A 55 -0.30 -24.69 10.20
N ALA A 56 0.32 -25.81 10.54
CA ALA A 56 0.29 -26.36 11.90
C ALA A 56 1.12 -25.55 12.91
N HIS A 57 2.11 -24.78 12.44
CA HIS A 57 3.01 -24.01 13.30
C HIS A 57 2.99 -22.53 12.94
N TYR A 58 2.81 -21.66 13.96
CA TYR A 58 2.70 -20.19 13.79
C TYR A 58 3.86 -19.59 12.97
N ARG A 59 5.08 -20.10 13.16
CA ARG A 59 6.25 -19.60 12.44
C ARG A 59 6.13 -19.78 10.92
N GLN A 60 5.55 -20.90 10.47
CA GLN A 60 5.35 -21.15 9.04
C GLN A 60 4.24 -20.23 8.50
N ALA A 61 3.14 -20.09 9.24
CA ALA A 61 2.07 -19.14 8.91
C ALA A 61 2.58 -17.70 8.76
N PHE A 62 3.45 -17.24 9.67
CA PHE A 62 3.97 -15.88 9.63
C PHE A 62 4.96 -15.63 8.49
N ILE A 63 5.78 -16.62 8.15
CA ILE A 63 6.67 -16.56 6.97
C ILE A 63 5.84 -16.49 5.70
N GLU A 64 4.80 -17.33 5.57
CA GLU A 64 3.93 -17.32 4.39
C GLU A 64 3.15 -16.01 4.28
N TYR A 65 2.59 -15.51 5.38
CA TYR A 65 1.94 -14.20 5.45
C TYR A 65 2.88 -13.09 4.97
N GLU A 66 4.10 -13.03 5.52
CA GLU A 66 5.09 -12.02 5.13
C GLU A 66 5.43 -12.08 3.64
N GLN A 67 5.62 -13.29 3.09
CA GLN A 67 5.91 -13.49 1.67
C GLN A 67 4.77 -13.00 0.78
N LYS A 68 3.51 -13.32 1.11
CA LYS A 68 2.34 -12.88 0.34
C LYS A 68 2.13 -11.36 0.38
N ARG A 69 2.49 -10.71 1.50
CA ARG A 69 2.19 -9.29 1.73
C ARG A 69 3.30 -8.35 1.29
N ARG A 70 4.57 -8.74 1.37
CA ARG A 70 5.73 -7.87 1.12
C ARG A 70 5.66 -7.19 -0.25
N ASP A 71 5.54 -7.97 -1.32
CA ASP A 71 5.55 -7.45 -2.69
C ASP A 71 4.35 -6.53 -2.94
N ARG A 72 3.19 -6.88 -2.37
CA ARG A 72 1.96 -6.09 -2.49
C ARG A 72 2.10 -4.74 -1.80
N ILE A 73 2.56 -4.71 -0.55
CA ILE A 73 2.74 -3.49 0.23
C ILE A 73 3.79 -2.60 -0.39
N GLU A 74 4.92 -3.16 -0.83
CA GLU A 74 5.99 -2.38 -1.47
C GLU A 74 5.47 -1.69 -2.74
N LYS A 75 4.70 -2.41 -3.57
CA LYS A 75 4.09 -1.85 -4.78
C LYS A 75 3.11 -0.73 -4.47
N ILE A 76 2.21 -0.92 -3.50
CA ILE A 76 1.23 0.10 -3.09
C ILE A 76 1.94 1.33 -2.50
N SER A 77 2.95 1.12 -1.64
CA SER A 77 3.73 2.21 -1.02
C SER A 77 4.45 3.08 -2.07
N ASN A 78 5.17 2.44 -3.00
CA ASN A 78 5.85 3.14 -4.08
C ASN A 78 4.89 3.91 -4.98
N THR A 79 3.71 3.32 -5.27
CA THR A 79 2.67 3.99 -6.06
C THR A 79 2.11 5.20 -5.31
N ALA A 80 1.82 5.06 -4.01
CA ALA A 80 1.28 6.15 -3.19
C ALA A 80 2.25 7.33 -3.11
N TRP A 81 3.54 7.04 -2.93
CA TRP A 81 4.57 8.06 -2.89
C TRP A 81 4.74 8.77 -4.23
N THR A 82 4.69 8.02 -5.34
CA THR A 82 4.80 8.56 -6.70
C THR A 82 3.64 9.51 -7.02
N VAL A 83 2.42 9.10 -6.66
CA VAL A 83 1.20 9.92 -6.82
C VAL A 83 1.28 11.17 -5.96
N GLY A 84 1.72 11.06 -4.71
CA GLY A 84 1.94 12.20 -3.81
C GLY A 84 2.90 13.23 -4.37
N LYS A 85 4.06 12.78 -4.88
CA LYS A 85 5.05 13.65 -5.52
C LYS A 85 4.48 14.41 -6.71
N MET A 86 3.70 13.75 -7.58
CA MET A 86 3.08 14.40 -8.73
C MET A 86 2.00 15.41 -8.33
N ALA A 87 1.26 15.11 -7.26
CA ALA A 87 0.23 16.00 -6.73
C ALA A 87 0.83 17.28 -6.14
N GLN A 88 1.96 17.18 -5.43
CA GLN A 88 2.65 18.28 -4.74
C GLN A 88 3.56 19.14 -5.64
N ILE A 89 3.50 19.00 -6.96
CA ILE A 89 4.26 19.88 -7.87
C ILE A 89 3.68 21.30 -7.84
N GLU A 90 4.42 22.24 -7.24
CA GLU A 90 3.99 23.64 -7.08
C GLU A 90 4.47 24.60 -8.19
N SER A 91 5.38 24.17 -9.06
CA SER A 91 5.91 25.02 -10.11
C SER A 91 4.86 25.25 -11.22
N LYS A 92 4.42 26.51 -11.35
CA LYS A 92 3.40 26.97 -12.32
C LYS A 92 3.51 26.36 -13.73
N PRO A 93 4.69 26.34 -14.40
CA PRO A 93 4.79 25.73 -15.73
C PRO A 93 4.58 24.21 -15.71
N LEU A 94 5.09 23.50 -14.70
CA LEU A 94 4.92 22.04 -14.60
C LEU A 94 3.50 21.67 -14.20
N THR A 95 2.80 22.46 -13.39
CA THR A 95 1.39 22.23 -13.06
C THR A 95 0.51 22.29 -14.31
N ILE A 96 0.76 23.24 -15.22
CA ILE A 96 0.03 23.36 -16.49
C ILE A 96 0.29 22.13 -17.37
N VAL A 97 1.57 21.74 -17.52
CA VAL A 97 1.96 20.55 -18.30
C VAL A 97 1.34 19.29 -17.71
N ARG A 98 1.43 19.08 -16.40
CA ARG A 98 0.81 17.95 -15.69
C ARG A 98 -0.69 17.89 -15.94
N ASN A 99 -1.39 19.01 -15.77
CA ASN A 99 -2.84 19.05 -15.94
C ASN A 99 -3.25 18.75 -17.39
N GLU A 100 -2.52 19.26 -18.39
CA GLU A 100 -2.79 18.97 -19.79
C GLU A 100 -2.46 17.53 -20.18
N VAL A 101 -1.38 16.97 -19.64
CA VAL A 101 -1.06 15.55 -19.80
C VAL A 101 -2.15 14.69 -19.17
N MET A 102 -2.56 14.98 -17.93
CA MET A 102 -3.61 14.22 -17.22
C MET A 102 -4.94 14.19 -17.97
N LYS A 103 -5.35 15.31 -18.57
CA LYS A 103 -6.56 15.35 -19.41
C LYS A 103 -6.48 14.48 -20.67
N ARG A 104 -5.26 14.22 -21.14
CA ARG A 104 -4.98 13.44 -22.36
C ARG A 104 -4.58 12.01 -22.07
N ILE A 105 -4.46 11.61 -20.80
CA ILE A 105 -4.18 10.22 -20.43
C ILE A 105 -5.35 9.37 -20.94
N PRO A 106 -5.08 8.38 -21.81
CA PRO A 106 -6.11 7.47 -22.28
C PRO A 106 -6.76 6.71 -21.12
N LYS A 107 -8.07 6.51 -21.19
CA LYS A 107 -8.84 5.81 -20.14
C LYS A 107 -8.25 4.45 -19.77
N TRP A 108 -7.73 3.68 -20.74
CA TRP A 108 -7.13 2.37 -20.49
C TRP A 108 -5.92 2.42 -19.54
N ILE A 109 -5.16 3.53 -19.50
CA ILE A 109 -4.05 3.70 -18.54
C ILE A 109 -4.61 3.92 -17.13
N SER A 110 -5.61 4.79 -17.02
CA SER A 110 -6.30 5.05 -15.75
C SER A 110 -7.00 3.79 -15.22
N GLU A 111 -7.64 3.03 -16.10
CA GLU A 111 -8.30 1.75 -15.79
C GLU A 111 -7.29 0.69 -15.40
N ARG A 112 -6.12 0.63 -16.05
CA ARG A 112 -5.05 -0.31 -15.67
C ARG A 112 -4.45 0.02 -14.30
N GLN A 113 -4.25 1.30 -13.97
CA GLN A 113 -3.82 1.70 -12.63
C GLN A 113 -4.87 1.36 -11.57
N ALA A 114 -6.15 1.66 -11.84
CA ALA A 114 -7.24 1.29 -10.96
C ALA A 114 -7.31 -0.24 -10.77
N HIS A 115 -7.22 -1.00 -11.86
CA HIS A 115 -7.22 -2.46 -11.83
C HIS A 115 -6.03 -3.01 -11.04
N GLU A 116 -4.82 -2.46 -11.15
CA GLU A 116 -3.68 -2.91 -10.32
C GLU A 116 -3.86 -2.59 -8.82
N LEU A 117 -4.50 -1.46 -8.49
CA LEU A 117 -4.82 -1.09 -7.11
C LEU A 117 -5.92 -1.99 -6.53
N TYR A 118 -6.97 -2.29 -7.29
CA TYR A 118 -8.13 -3.05 -6.83
C TYR A 118 -8.05 -4.55 -7.09
N ASN A 119 -7.08 -5.03 -7.87
CA ASN A 119 -6.86 -6.46 -8.07
C ASN A 119 -6.26 -7.10 -6.83
N PHE A 120 -7.16 -7.55 -5.99
CA PHE A 120 -6.89 -8.46 -4.91
C PHE A 120 -7.00 -9.90 -5.42
N HIS A 121 -5.94 -10.68 -5.25
CA HIS A 121 -5.95 -12.12 -5.49
C HIS A 121 -5.80 -12.80 -4.13
N LEU A 122 -6.84 -13.55 -3.74
CA LEU A 122 -6.83 -14.46 -2.58
C LEU A 122 -5.98 -15.69 -2.89
#